data_AF-A0A931RMN5-F1
#
_entry.id   AF-A0A931RMN5-F1
#
_cell.length_a   1.000
_cell.length_b   1.000
_cell.length_c   1.000
_cell.angle_alpha   90.00
_cell.angle_beta   90.00
_cell.angle_gamma   90.00
#
_symmetry.space_group_name_H-M   'P 1'
#
loop_
_entity.id
_entity.type
_entity.pdbx_description
1 polymer ?
#
loop_
_entity_poly.entity_id
_entity_poly.type
_entity_poly.pdbx_seq_one_letter_code
_entity_poly.pdbx_strand_id
1 'polypeptide(L)'
;MYYTTRRGYLNIILLGIILAALLALVGWLAYQAGGNAAEGRFGESGLPAVILNKTDVPLTTISLAQNADLERTTGAARIGSEEGKAEVDVVLAPGASLPERSILQAWLVDAGNLGGLGEASVSEADQQYGTPYANIDFSSRVSDAPYALALGELEWNPSRESFYLFYESNFSLAPYDAVMVTLESDGNAADYDPRPGTPILIGALPK
;
A
#
# COMPACT_ATOMS: atom_id res chain seq x y z
N MET A 1 14.12 -3.70 69.71
CA MET A 1 13.00 -4.59 70.08
C MET A 1 11.82 -4.23 69.18
N TYR A 2 11.79 -4.73 67.94
CA TYR A 2 10.83 -4.31 66.91
C TYR A 2 9.68 -5.33 66.80
N TYR A 3 8.50 -4.93 67.27
CA TYR A 3 7.15 -5.46 67.02
C TYR A 3 6.96 -6.98 66.87
N THR A 4 7.04 -7.70 67.99
CA THR A 4 6.41 -9.01 68.17
C THR A 4 4.94 -8.87 68.57
N THR A 5 4.07 -8.55 67.62
CA THR A 5 2.61 -8.78 67.76
C THR A 5 2.09 -9.50 66.52
N ARG A 6 1.14 -10.44 66.67
CA ARG A 6 0.53 -11.21 65.56
C ARG A 6 0.11 -10.34 64.36
N ARG A 7 -0.25 -9.07 64.59
CA ARG A 7 -0.60 -8.08 63.55
C ARG A 7 0.60 -7.62 62.70
N GLY A 8 1.81 -7.55 63.26
CA GLY A 8 3.03 -7.22 62.51
C GLY A 8 3.44 -8.29 61.51
N TYR A 9 3.33 -9.57 61.91
CA TYR A 9 3.57 -10.71 61.00
C TYR A 9 2.54 -10.76 59.87
N LEU A 10 1.26 -10.50 60.16
CA LEU A 10 0.21 -10.42 59.14
C LEU A 10 0.51 -9.33 58.10
N ASN A 11 0.98 -8.16 58.53
CA ASN A 11 1.32 -7.07 57.59
C ASN A 11 2.54 -7.40 56.72
N ILE A 12 3.56 -8.07 57.27
CA ILE A 12 4.74 -8.51 56.50
C ILE A 12 4.35 -9.59 55.48
N ILE A 13 3.50 -10.54 55.86
CA ILE A 13 2.99 -11.57 54.94
C ILE A 13 2.14 -10.92 53.84
N LEU A 14 1.29 -9.95 54.17
CA LEU A 14 0.47 -9.23 53.20
C LEU A 14 1.33 -8.47 52.18
N LEU A 15 2.38 -7.79 52.64
CA LEU A 15 3.35 -7.12 51.77
C LEU A 15 4.08 -8.09 50.85
N GLY A 16 4.44 -9.28 51.36
CA GLY A 16 5.04 -10.34 50.54
C GLY A 16 4.11 -10.84 49.42
N ILE A 17 2.83 -11.01 49.72
CA ILE A 17 1.81 -11.43 48.74
C ILE A 17 1.61 -10.35 47.67
N ILE A 18 1.52 -9.07 48.07
CA ILE A 18 1.37 -7.95 47.13
C ILE A 18 2.59 -7.86 46.21
N LEU A 19 3.80 -8.03 46.73
CA LEU A 19 5.02 -8.00 45.94
C LEU A 19 5.07 -9.17 44.93
N ALA A 20 4.68 -10.38 45.35
CA ALA A 20 4.62 -11.54 44.47
C ALA A 20 3.58 -11.34 43.34
N ALA A 21 2.41 -10.76 43.66
CA ALA A 21 1.40 -10.44 42.67
C ALA A 21 1.87 -9.38 41.66
N LEU A 22 2.59 -8.36 42.11
CA LEU A 22 3.21 -7.36 41.23
C LEU A 22 4.27 -7.97 40.31
N LEU A 23 5.12 -8.87 40.81
CA LEU A 23 6.11 -9.56 39.99
C LEU A 23 5.45 -10.47 38.95
N ALA A 24 4.38 -11.18 39.32
CA ALA A 24 3.61 -11.98 38.38
C ALA A 24 2.93 -11.11 37.30
N LEU A 25 2.39 -9.94 37.69
CA LEU A 25 1.80 -8.98 36.75
C LEU A 25 2.85 -8.42 35.78
N VAL A 26 4.02 -8.03 36.29
CA VAL A 26 5.14 -7.54 35.44
C VAL A 26 5.63 -8.64 34.51
N GLY A 27 5.77 -9.88 34.99
CA GLY A 27 6.11 -11.03 34.16
C GLY A 27 5.06 -11.33 33.09
N TRP A 28 3.77 -11.21 33.43
CA TRP A 28 2.68 -11.39 32.48
C TRP A 28 2.62 -10.27 31.44
N LEU A 29 2.83 -9.01 31.84
CA LEU A 29 2.93 -7.87 30.93
C LEU A 29 4.16 -7.97 30.01
N ALA A 30 5.30 -8.44 30.53
CA ALA A 30 6.49 -8.71 29.73
C ALA A 30 6.29 -9.89 28.77
N TYR A 31 5.56 -10.92 29.19
CA TYR A 31 5.17 -12.04 28.34
C TYR A 31 4.14 -11.63 27.27
N GLN A 32 3.18 -10.77 27.58
CA GLN A 32 2.25 -10.18 26.61
C GLN A 32 2.98 -9.26 25.63
N ALA A 33 3.87 -8.38 26.11
CA ALA A 33 4.68 -7.52 25.26
C ALA A 33 5.66 -8.33 24.38
N GLY A 34 6.27 -9.37 24.96
CA GLY A 34 7.16 -10.30 24.24
C GLY A 34 6.42 -11.25 23.31
N GLY A 35 5.18 -11.64 23.65
CA GLY A 35 4.30 -12.46 22.83
C GLY A 35 3.74 -11.69 21.64
N ASN A 36 3.31 -10.44 21.85
CA ASN A 36 2.94 -9.53 20.76
C ASN A 36 4.15 -9.16 19.88
N ALA A 37 5.37 -9.15 20.44
CA ALA A 37 6.61 -8.98 19.67
C ALA A 37 7.08 -10.28 18.98
N ALA A 38 6.69 -11.47 19.47
CA ALA A 38 7.10 -12.77 18.95
C ALA A 38 6.05 -13.44 18.03
N GLU A 39 4.79 -13.01 18.08
CA GLU A 39 3.77 -13.30 17.06
C GLU A 39 3.96 -12.43 15.81
N GLY A 40 4.81 -11.40 15.89
CA GLY A 40 5.55 -10.88 14.77
C GLY A 40 6.50 -11.96 14.27
N ARG A 41 6.00 -12.81 13.37
CA ARG A 41 6.79 -13.69 12.51
C ARG A 41 8.10 -13.00 12.18
N PHE A 42 9.20 -13.74 12.32
CA PHE A 42 10.46 -13.52 11.61
C PHE A 42 10.23 -13.57 10.08
N GLY A 43 9.41 -12.66 9.55
CA GLY A 43 9.40 -12.29 8.15
C GLY A 43 10.56 -11.34 7.99
N GLU A 44 11.58 -11.81 7.27
CA GLU A 44 12.67 -11.04 6.66
C GLU A 44 12.91 -9.68 7.32
N SER A 45 13.93 -9.59 8.18
CA SER A 45 14.61 -8.32 8.39
C SER A 45 15.35 -7.96 7.10
N GLY A 46 14.60 -7.67 6.04
CA GLY A 46 15.06 -6.81 4.99
C GLY A 46 15.52 -5.51 5.65
N LEU A 47 16.62 -4.95 5.16
CA LEU A 47 16.96 -3.58 5.47
C LEU A 47 15.69 -2.72 5.34
N PRO A 48 15.48 -1.71 6.20
CA PRO A 48 14.29 -0.89 6.11
C PRO A 48 14.13 -0.43 4.65
N ALA A 49 12.93 -0.62 4.11
CA ALA A 49 12.56 -0.20 2.77
C ALA A 49 12.77 1.31 2.65
N VAL A 50 13.96 1.69 2.18
CA VAL A 50 14.44 3.07 2.14
C VAL A 50 14.90 3.38 0.72
N ILE A 51 14.42 4.53 0.24
CA ILE A 51 14.86 5.18 -0.98
C ILE A 51 15.66 6.41 -0.56
N LEU A 52 16.95 6.43 -0.89
CA LEU A 52 17.85 7.50 -0.45
C LEU A 52 17.69 8.74 -1.31
N ASN A 53 17.68 8.55 -2.63
CA ASN A 53 17.51 9.58 -3.64
C ASN A 53 16.14 9.42 -4.29
N LYS A 54 15.12 9.98 -3.63
CA LYS A 54 13.74 9.87 -4.06
C LYS A 54 13.25 11.10 -4.82
N THR A 55 12.37 10.84 -5.76
CA THR A 55 11.49 11.82 -6.38
C THR A 55 10.09 11.63 -5.82
N ASP A 56 9.58 12.62 -5.08
CA ASP A 56 8.20 12.61 -4.57
C ASP A 56 7.23 13.02 -5.69
N VAL A 57 6.25 12.17 -5.97
CA VAL A 57 5.26 12.33 -7.05
C VAL A 57 3.85 12.33 -6.44
N PRO A 58 3.15 13.48 -6.43
CA PRO A 58 1.76 13.50 -6.00
C PRO A 58 0.88 12.80 -7.04
N LEU A 59 0.00 11.90 -6.59
CA LEU A 59 -0.96 11.22 -7.45
C LEU A 59 -2.31 11.92 -7.36
N THR A 60 -2.82 12.33 -8.52
CA THR A 60 -4.11 13.01 -8.65
C THR A 60 -5.14 12.08 -9.25
N THR A 61 -6.39 12.17 -8.78
CA THR A 61 -7.49 11.41 -9.36
C THR A 61 -7.76 11.84 -10.79
N ILE A 62 -8.17 10.88 -11.60
CA ILE A 62 -8.70 11.14 -12.94
C ILE A 62 -10.20 10.91 -12.97
N SER A 63 -10.87 11.37 -14.03
CA SER A 63 -12.34 11.35 -14.14
C SER A 63 -12.98 9.97 -13.98
N LEU A 64 -12.26 8.89 -14.35
CA LEU A 64 -12.75 7.50 -14.18
C LEU A 64 -12.88 7.07 -12.72
N ALA A 65 -12.14 7.69 -11.79
CA ALA A 65 -12.24 7.35 -10.36
C ALA A 65 -13.66 7.57 -9.82
N GLN A 66 -14.40 8.53 -10.38
CA GLN A 66 -15.78 8.81 -10.01
C GLN A 66 -16.72 7.62 -10.25
N ASN A 67 -16.46 6.80 -11.26
CA ASN A 67 -17.34 5.67 -11.58
C ASN A 67 -17.34 4.59 -10.49
N ALA A 68 -16.30 4.57 -9.65
CA ALA A 68 -16.17 3.68 -8.49
C ALA A 68 -16.36 4.42 -7.15
N ASP A 69 -16.88 5.66 -7.16
CA ASP A 69 -16.96 6.54 -5.97
C ASP A 69 -15.59 6.80 -5.30
N LEU A 70 -14.51 6.82 -6.11
CA LEU A 70 -13.12 7.00 -5.68
C LEU A 70 -12.57 8.39 -6.04
N GLU A 71 -13.40 9.35 -6.44
CA GLU A 71 -12.96 10.66 -6.96
C GLU A 71 -12.21 11.53 -5.94
N ARG A 72 -12.37 11.22 -4.65
CA ARG A 72 -11.70 11.87 -3.52
C ARG A 72 -10.52 11.08 -2.95
N THR A 73 -10.15 9.98 -3.59
CA THR A 73 -8.95 9.22 -3.25
C THR A 73 -7.71 10.10 -3.45
N THR A 74 -6.72 9.95 -2.61
CA THR A 74 -5.43 10.64 -2.76
C THR A 74 -4.32 9.62 -2.80
N GLY A 75 -3.21 9.96 -3.43
CA GLY A 75 -2.04 9.09 -3.40
C GLY A 75 -0.74 9.87 -3.53
N ALA A 76 0.33 9.21 -3.17
CA ALA A 76 1.69 9.69 -3.36
C ALA A 76 2.58 8.52 -3.74
N ALA A 77 3.54 8.79 -4.62
CA ALA A 77 4.61 7.86 -4.94
C ALA A 77 5.97 8.47 -4.64
N ARG A 78 6.95 7.63 -4.33
CA ARG A 78 8.35 7.99 -4.16
C ARG A 78 9.18 7.09 -5.04
N ILE A 79 9.84 7.66 -6.04
CA ILE A 79 10.59 6.88 -7.02
C ILE A 79 12.08 7.13 -6.85
N GLY A 80 12.84 6.07 -6.63
CA GLY A 80 14.30 6.06 -6.69
C GLY A 80 14.75 5.37 -7.95
N SER A 81 14.73 6.08 -9.08
CA SER A 81 14.94 5.48 -10.41
C SER A 81 16.27 4.73 -10.51
N GLU A 82 17.38 5.37 -10.10
CA GLU A 82 18.71 4.75 -10.11
C GLU A 82 18.85 3.60 -9.10
N GLU A 83 18.04 3.60 -8.04
CA GLU A 83 18.04 2.56 -7.01
C GLU A 83 17.15 1.38 -7.36
N GLY A 84 16.36 1.45 -8.43
CA GLY A 84 15.41 0.39 -8.78
C GLY A 84 14.22 0.30 -7.83
N LYS A 85 13.90 1.37 -7.07
CA LYS A 85 12.91 1.33 -5.98
C LYS A 85 11.74 2.27 -6.20
N ALA A 86 10.55 1.84 -5.79
CA ALA A 86 9.35 2.67 -5.78
C ALA A 86 8.52 2.40 -4.51
N GLU A 87 8.02 3.46 -3.88
CA GLU A 87 7.01 3.38 -2.80
C GLU A 87 5.74 4.03 -3.33
N VAL A 88 4.59 3.38 -3.16
CA VAL A 88 3.28 3.94 -3.53
C VAL A 88 2.33 3.82 -2.35
N ASP A 89 1.65 4.91 -2.03
CA ASP A 89 0.73 5.03 -0.90
C ASP A 89 -0.57 5.68 -1.40
N VAL A 90 -1.71 5.04 -1.16
CA VAL A 90 -3.03 5.46 -1.61
C VAL A 90 -4.02 5.46 -0.45
N VAL A 91 -4.61 6.62 -0.20
CA VAL A 91 -5.59 6.83 0.87
C VAL A 91 -6.96 7.01 0.23
N LEU A 92 -7.88 6.09 0.52
CA LEU A 92 -9.28 6.22 0.13
C LEU A 92 -9.96 7.32 0.95
N ALA A 93 -10.97 7.96 0.36
CA ALA A 93 -11.76 8.94 1.09
C ALA A 93 -12.55 8.27 2.24
N PRO A 94 -12.88 9.02 3.32
CA PRO A 94 -13.68 8.48 4.42
C PRO A 94 -15.00 7.89 3.93
N GLY A 95 -15.25 6.62 4.26
CA GLY A 95 -16.46 5.88 3.86
C GLY A 95 -16.42 5.30 2.45
N ALA A 96 -15.37 5.56 1.66
CA ALA A 96 -15.13 4.87 0.40
C ALA A 96 -14.51 3.49 0.66
N SER A 97 -14.86 2.54 -0.21
CA SER A 97 -14.29 1.18 -0.23
C SER A 97 -14.04 0.79 -1.67
N LEU A 98 -13.05 -0.07 -1.89
CA LEU A 98 -12.89 -0.68 -3.21
C LEU A 98 -14.16 -1.49 -3.55
N PRO A 99 -14.61 -1.48 -4.82
CA PRO A 99 -15.63 -2.39 -5.30
C PRO A 99 -15.31 -3.85 -4.98
N GLU A 100 -16.35 -4.68 -4.83
CA GLU A 100 -16.16 -6.10 -4.51
C GLU A 100 -15.29 -6.78 -5.57
N ARG A 101 -14.29 -7.55 -5.10
CA ARG A 101 -13.34 -8.27 -5.95
C ARG A 101 -12.48 -7.38 -6.87
N SER A 102 -12.29 -6.12 -6.48
CA SER A 102 -11.33 -5.24 -7.13
C SER A 102 -10.09 -5.03 -6.27
N ILE A 103 -8.96 -4.78 -6.94
CA ILE A 103 -7.67 -4.47 -6.32
C ILE A 103 -7.11 -3.18 -6.89
N LEU A 104 -6.17 -2.57 -6.18
CA LEU A 104 -5.37 -1.47 -6.70
C LEU A 104 -4.03 -2.01 -7.20
N GLN A 105 -3.62 -1.63 -8.40
CA GLN A 105 -2.31 -1.99 -8.95
C GLN A 105 -1.53 -0.75 -9.35
N ALA A 106 -0.26 -0.70 -8.97
CA ALA A 106 0.64 0.40 -9.32
C ALA A 106 1.49 0.06 -10.54
N TRP A 107 1.75 1.10 -11.34
CA TRP A 107 2.49 1.03 -12.58
C TRP A 107 3.42 2.23 -12.73
N LEU A 108 4.57 2.02 -13.36
CA LEU A 108 5.33 3.09 -14.00
C LEU A 108 5.04 3.07 -15.49
N VAL A 109 4.81 4.25 -16.09
CA VAL A 109 4.48 4.37 -17.51
C VAL A 109 5.37 5.41 -18.18
N ASP A 110 5.94 5.07 -19.34
CA ASP A 110 6.67 5.98 -20.23
C ASP A 110 5.68 6.66 -21.18
N ALA A 111 5.89 7.91 -21.61
CA ALA A 111 5.02 8.65 -22.53
C ALA A 111 5.82 9.06 -23.78
N GLY A 112 6.15 8.07 -24.65
CA GLY A 112 7.11 8.27 -25.74
C GLY A 112 6.97 7.34 -26.95
N ASN A 113 6.04 7.64 -27.85
CA ASN A 113 6.00 7.31 -29.30
C ASN A 113 6.55 5.93 -29.74
N LEU A 114 5.71 4.89 -29.62
CA LEU A 114 5.44 3.82 -30.60
C LEU A 114 5.19 2.46 -29.90
N GLY A 115 3.97 1.93 -30.05
CA GLY A 115 3.50 0.68 -29.43
C GLY A 115 2.63 0.96 -28.21
N GLY A 116 1.53 0.25 -28.03
CA GLY A 116 0.59 0.47 -26.92
C GLY A 116 0.79 -0.52 -25.78
N LEU A 117 0.35 -0.15 -24.57
CA LEU A 117 0.19 -1.08 -23.45
C LEU A 117 -0.89 -2.13 -23.78
N GLY A 118 -0.61 -3.41 -23.56
CA GLY A 118 -1.66 -4.43 -23.72
C GLY A 118 -1.29 -5.90 -23.79
N GLU A 119 -0.01 -6.31 -23.84
CA GLU A 119 0.29 -7.74 -24.05
C GLU A 119 0.26 -8.61 -22.77
N ALA A 120 0.25 -8.03 -21.56
CA ALA A 120 0.38 -8.80 -20.32
C ALA A 120 -0.95 -9.09 -19.58
N SER A 121 -2.02 -8.32 -19.80
CA SER A 121 -3.18 -8.35 -18.88
C SER A 121 -4.55 -8.24 -19.55
N VAL A 122 -4.64 -8.20 -20.88
CA VAL A 122 -5.91 -8.01 -21.59
C VAL A 122 -6.13 -9.22 -22.49
N SER A 123 -7.13 -10.05 -22.19
CA SER A 123 -7.49 -11.11 -23.12
C SER A 123 -8.10 -10.49 -24.39
N GLU A 124 -8.01 -11.17 -25.54
CA GLU A 124 -8.66 -10.69 -26.78
C GLU A 124 -10.18 -10.48 -26.59
N ALA A 125 -10.80 -11.18 -25.64
CA ALA A 125 -12.21 -11.02 -25.30
C ALA A 125 -12.54 -9.68 -24.64
N ASP A 126 -11.57 -9.01 -24.02
CA ASP A 126 -11.74 -7.74 -23.30
C ASP A 126 -11.63 -6.52 -24.25
N GLN A 127 -11.08 -6.73 -25.45
CA GLN A 127 -10.90 -5.67 -26.46
C GLN A 127 -12.20 -5.24 -27.15
N GLN A 128 -13.26 -6.06 -27.11
CA GLN A 128 -14.53 -5.78 -27.82
C GLN A 128 -15.33 -4.62 -27.21
N TYR A 129 -15.03 -4.19 -25.99
CA TYR A 129 -15.73 -3.13 -25.29
C TYR A 129 -15.03 -1.75 -25.37
N GLY A 130 -13.96 -1.64 -26.16
CA GLY A 130 -13.20 -0.41 -26.39
C GLY A 130 -11.87 -0.37 -25.64
N THR A 131 -10.92 0.43 -26.12
CA THR A 131 -9.55 0.48 -25.59
C THR A 131 -9.54 0.93 -24.12
N PRO A 132 -8.90 0.21 -23.18
CA PRO A 132 -8.80 0.57 -21.75
C PRO A 132 -8.22 1.98 -21.50
N TYR A 133 -7.61 2.58 -22.52
CA TYR A 133 -6.79 3.78 -22.47
C TYR A 133 -7.36 4.99 -23.24
N ALA A 134 -8.61 4.94 -23.71
CA ALA A 134 -9.21 6.00 -24.56
C ALA A 134 -9.77 7.22 -23.79
N ASN A 135 -9.38 7.44 -22.53
CA ASN A 135 -9.80 8.62 -21.76
C ASN A 135 -8.94 9.84 -22.15
N ILE A 136 -9.57 10.96 -22.51
CA ILE A 136 -8.88 12.20 -22.94
C ILE A 136 -8.03 12.86 -21.84
N ASP A 137 -8.41 12.72 -20.58
CA ASP A 137 -7.67 13.22 -19.42
C ASP A 137 -6.41 12.39 -19.16
N PHE A 138 -6.47 11.09 -19.46
CA PHE A 138 -5.32 10.19 -19.40
C PHE A 138 -4.42 10.36 -20.62
N SER A 139 -4.99 10.37 -21.83
CA SER A 139 -4.23 10.54 -23.07
C SER A 139 -3.58 11.92 -23.15
N SER A 140 -4.19 13.00 -22.63
CA SER A 140 -3.51 14.30 -22.55
C SER A 140 -2.33 14.34 -21.58
N ARG A 141 -2.28 13.42 -20.60
CA ARG A 141 -1.20 13.31 -19.62
C ARG A 141 -0.10 12.33 -20.02
N VAL A 142 -0.39 11.40 -20.95
CA VAL A 142 0.47 10.23 -21.23
C VAL A 142 0.60 9.91 -22.73
N SER A 143 -0.03 10.71 -23.61
CA SER A 143 -0.31 10.48 -25.05
C SER A 143 0.59 9.47 -25.77
N ASP A 144 0.29 8.18 -25.63
CA ASP A 144 0.96 7.00 -26.19
C ASP A 144 2.10 6.46 -25.30
N ALA A 145 1.72 5.72 -24.25
CA ALA A 145 2.67 4.99 -23.42
C ALA A 145 3.14 3.68 -24.06
N PRO A 146 4.42 3.55 -24.46
CA PRO A 146 4.96 2.33 -25.05
C PRO A 146 5.41 1.29 -24.02
N TYR A 147 5.78 1.73 -22.82
CA TYR A 147 6.33 0.88 -21.77
C TYR A 147 5.58 1.12 -20.47
N ALA A 148 5.03 0.04 -19.91
CA ALA A 148 4.56 0.02 -18.54
C ALA A 148 5.27 -1.08 -17.76
N LEU A 149 5.71 -0.74 -16.55
CA LEU A 149 6.20 -1.69 -15.57
C LEU A 149 5.18 -1.83 -14.45
N ALA A 150 4.65 -3.04 -14.29
CA ALA A 150 3.88 -3.39 -13.11
C ALA A 150 4.79 -3.32 -11.88
N LEU A 151 4.43 -2.48 -10.91
CA LEU A 151 5.08 -2.44 -9.61
C LEU A 151 4.46 -3.47 -8.65
N GLY A 152 3.18 -3.79 -8.83
CA GLY A 152 2.47 -4.79 -8.02
C GLY A 152 1.13 -4.28 -7.50
N GLU A 153 0.42 -5.18 -6.82
CA GLU A 153 -0.81 -4.88 -6.09
C GLU A 153 -0.50 -4.08 -4.82
N LEU A 154 -1.32 -3.07 -4.51
CA LEU A 154 -1.24 -2.36 -3.24
C LEU A 154 -2.06 -3.11 -2.19
N GLU A 155 -1.46 -3.37 -1.03
CA GLU A 155 -2.11 -4.05 0.08
C GLU A 155 -2.51 -3.06 1.18
N TRP A 156 -3.62 -3.31 1.88
CA TRP A 156 -4.01 -2.48 3.01
C TRP A 156 -2.98 -2.56 4.15
N ASN A 157 -2.41 -1.42 4.52
CA ASN A 157 -1.48 -1.28 5.63
C ASN A 157 -2.16 -0.57 6.82
N PRO A 158 -2.50 -1.29 7.90
CA PRO A 158 -3.24 -0.72 9.03
C PRO A 158 -2.43 0.31 9.84
N SER A 159 -1.09 0.27 9.77
CA SER A 159 -0.25 1.26 10.46
C SER A 159 -0.20 2.60 9.73
N ARG A 160 -0.47 2.59 8.42
CA ARG A 160 -0.52 3.78 7.56
C ARG A 160 -1.94 4.25 7.29
N GLU A 161 -2.94 3.42 7.58
CA GLU A 161 -4.34 3.63 7.19
C GLU A 161 -4.49 3.88 5.68
N SER A 162 -3.71 3.16 4.87
CA SER A 162 -3.62 3.34 3.42
C SER A 162 -3.34 2.02 2.69
N PHE A 163 -3.63 2.00 1.40
CA PHE A 163 -3.14 0.96 0.49
C PHE A 163 -1.70 1.27 0.12
N TYR A 164 -0.82 0.30 0.31
CA TYR A 164 0.62 0.50 0.30
C TYR A 164 1.33 -0.55 -0.55
N LEU A 165 2.37 -0.11 -1.25
CA LEU A 165 3.30 -0.96 -1.96
C LEU A 165 4.74 -0.43 -1.80
N PHE A 166 5.68 -1.35 -1.63
CA PHE A 166 7.10 -1.09 -1.87
C PHE A 166 7.63 -2.06 -2.91
N TYR A 167 8.17 -1.52 -3.98
CA TYR A 167 8.78 -2.25 -5.08
C TYR A 167 10.29 -2.05 -5.07
N GLU A 168 11.02 -3.13 -5.30
CA GLU A 168 12.48 -3.13 -5.44
C GLU A 168 12.89 -4.04 -6.60
N SER A 169 13.79 -3.52 -7.44
CA SER A 169 14.37 -4.20 -8.58
C SER A 169 15.88 -4.03 -8.56
N ASN A 170 16.59 -4.99 -9.17
CA ASN A 170 18.04 -4.88 -9.41
C ASN A 170 18.39 -3.97 -10.60
N PHE A 171 17.38 -3.37 -11.26
CA PHE A 171 17.53 -2.54 -12.44
C PHE A 171 16.96 -1.15 -12.19
N SER A 172 17.52 -0.15 -12.88
CA SER A 172 17.00 1.22 -12.86
C SER A 172 15.56 1.28 -13.37
N LEU A 173 14.75 2.15 -12.78
CA LEU A 173 13.36 2.43 -13.18
C LEU A 173 13.27 3.56 -14.22
N ALA A 174 14.33 3.82 -14.97
CA ALA A 174 14.27 4.69 -16.14
C ALA A 174 13.94 3.85 -17.40
N PRO A 175 13.24 4.39 -18.42
CA PRO A 175 12.84 5.79 -18.62
C PRO A 175 11.32 6.00 -18.48
N TYR A 176 10.75 5.91 -17.27
CA TYR A 176 9.31 6.20 -17.09
C TYR A 176 9.04 7.68 -16.85
N ASP A 177 7.89 8.16 -17.35
CA ASP A 177 7.44 9.56 -17.31
C ASP A 177 6.32 9.79 -16.28
N ALA A 178 5.66 8.73 -15.79
CA ALA A 178 4.61 8.84 -14.78
C ALA A 178 4.45 7.59 -13.91
N VAL A 179 3.81 7.79 -12.76
CA VAL A 179 3.28 6.73 -11.90
C VAL A 179 1.76 6.71 -12.04
N MET A 180 1.20 5.52 -12.17
CA MET A 180 -0.23 5.29 -12.33
C MET A 180 -0.70 4.25 -11.31
N VAL A 181 -1.91 4.44 -10.78
CA VAL A 181 -2.62 3.39 -10.04
C VAL A 181 -3.91 3.08 -10.78
N THR A 182 -4.12 1.80 -11.04
CA THR A 182 -5.30 1.26 -11.69
C THR A 182 -6.18 0.54 -10.67
N LEU A 183 -7.47 0.52 -10.98
CA LEU A 183 -8.45 -0.35 -10.37
C LEU A 183 -8.60 -1.57 -11.28
N GLU A 184 -8.22 -2.74 -10.80
CA GLU A 184 -8.31 -4.00 -11.53
C GLU A 184 -9.50 -4.81 -11.01
N SER A 185 -10.35 -5.35 -11.89
CA SER A 185 -11.29 -6.41 -11.54
C SER A 185 -10.65 -7.79 -11.71
N ASP A 186 -10.97 -8.74 -10.84
CA ASP A 186 -10.75 -10.17 -11.09
C ASP A 186 -11.82 -10.81 -12.01
N GLY A 187 -12.53 -10.00 -12.80
CA GLY A 187 -13.57 -10.39 -13.76
C GLY A 187 -14.94 -10.62 -13.12
N ASN A 188 -15.71 -9.54 -12.89
CA ASN A 188 -17.05 -9.65 -12.29
C ASN A 188 -18.17 -9.23 -13.25
N ALA A 189 -19.26 -10.00 -13.27
CA ALA A 189 -20.38 -9.87 -14.23
C ALA A 189 -21.51 -8.94 -13.74
N ALA A 190 -21.17 -7.83 -13.06
CA ALA A 190 -22.14 -6.85 -12.55
C ALA A 190 -22.30 -5.64 -13.50
N ASP A 191 -23.31 -4.79 -13.26
CA ASP A 191 -23.60 -3.59 -14.09
C ASP A 191 -22.46 -2.55 -14.09
N TYR A 192 -21.52 -2.66 -13.16
CA TYR A 192 -20.25 -1.93 -13.15
C TYR A 192 -19.10 -2.92 -12.96
N ASP A 193 -18.28 -3.09 -14.01
CA ASP A 193 -17.07 -3.92 -14.02
C ASP A 193 -15.86 -3.02 -14.33
N PRO A 194 -15.03 -2.64 -13.34
CA PRO A 194 -13.84 -1.86 -13.59
C PRO A 194 -12.84 -2.74 -14.35
N ARG A 195 -12.70 -2.50 -15.66
CA ARG A 195 -11.83 -3.29 -16.53
C ARG A 195 -10.44 -3.43 -15.91
N PRO A 196 -9.79 -4.60 -16.05
CA PRO A 196 -8.37 -4.68 -15.80
C PRO A 196 -7.65 -3.53 -16.50
N GLY A 197 -6.85 -2.77 -15.76
CA GLY A 197 -6.12 -1.60 -16.22
C GLY A 197 -6.86 -0.26 -16.09
N THR A 198 -8.01 -0.15 -15.41
CA THR A 198 -8.75 1.13 -15.33
C THR A 198 -7.97 2.16 -14.50
N PRO A 199 -7.41 3.24 -15.08
CA PRO A 199 -6.61 4.19 -14.31
C PRO A 199 -7.51 5.04 -13.40
N ILE A 200 -7.13 5.20 -12.13
CA ILE A 200 -7.88 6.05 -11.18
C ILE A 200 -7.02 7.16 -10.58
N LEU A 201 -5.69 6.97 -10.54
CA LEU A 201 -4.73 7.96 -10.06
C LEU A 201 -3.54 8.05 -11.02
N ILE A 202 -3.02 9.26 -11.21
CA ILE A 202 -1.81 9.51 -11.99
C ILE A 202 -1.00 10.67 -11.42
N GLY A 203 0.33 10.53 -11.46
CA GLY A 203 1.27 11.62 -11.20
C GLY A 203 2.45 11.55 -12.17
N ALA A 204 2.82 12.71 -12.71
CA ALA A 204 3.95 12.81 -13.64
C ALA A 204 5.28 12.82 -12.89
N LEU A 205 6.27 12.11 -13.43
CA LEU A 205 7.65 12.21 -12.99
C LEU A 205 8.28 13.49 -13.57
N PRO A 206 9.00 14.29 -12.76
CA PRO A 206 9.77 15.42 -13.27
C PRO A 206 10.89 14.94 -14.20
N LYS A 207 11.09 15.66 -15.30
CA LYS A 207 12.19 15.46 -16.25
C LYS A 207 13.48 16.14 -15.80
#